data_AF-A0A1I6VWN6-F1
#
_entry.id   AF-A0A1I6VWN6-F1
#
_cell.length_a   1.000
_cell.length_b   1.000
_cell.length_c   1.000
_cell.angle_alpha   90.00
_cell.angle_beta   90.00
_cell.angle_gamma   90.00
#
_symmetry.space_group_name_H-M   'P 1'
#
loop_
_entity.id
_entity.type
_entity.pdbx_description
1 polymer ?
#
loop_
_entity_poly.entity_id
_entity_poly.type
_entity_poly.pdbx_seq_one_letter_code
_entity_poly.pdbx_strand_id
1 'polypeptide(L)'
;MDHPLIDLINARIAKAEAEGAFDNLPGAGKPLPDCDDPENAVLNRILKDNGAVPQAVALSRQLSALREELRETSDRDARRRLIQDMSLLEARLEIERKSR
;
A
#
# COMPACT_ATOMS: atom_id res chain seq x y z
N MET A 1 -26.60 22.45 -5.30
CA MET A 1 -26.67 23.39 -4.17
C MET A 1 -25.37 23.21 -3.43
N ASP A 2 -24.56 24.26 -3.30
CA ASP A 2 -23.25 24.14 -2.67
C ASP A 2 -23.39 23.80 -1.18
N HIS A 3 -22.35 23.17 -0.63
CA HIS A 3 -22.35 22.78 0.78
C HIS A 3 -22.53 24.02 1.66
N PRO A 4 -23.39 24.02 2.70
CA PRO A 4 -23.70 25.21 3.51
C PRO A 4 -22.50 25.78 4.29
N LEU A 5 -21.36 25.08 4.29
CA LEU A 5 -20.12 25.50 4.95
C LEU A 5 -19.07 26.05 3.97
N ILE A 6 -19.36 26.10 2.68
CA ILE A 6 -18.36 26.45 1.65
C ILE A 6 -17.73 27.82 1.93
N ASP A 7 -18.52 28.81 2.32
CA ASP A 7 -18.04 30.16 2.62
C ASP A 7 -17.13 30.21 3.86
N LEU A 8 -17.47 29.44 4.89
CA LEU A 8 -16.65 29.33 6.10
C LEU A 8 -15.32 28.62 5.80
N ILE A 9 -15.35 27.55 5.00
CA ILE A 9 -14.16 26.81 4.57
C ILE A 9 -13.24 27.75 3.79
N ASN A 10 -13.77 28.48 2.81
CA ASN A 10 -13.01 29.42 2.00
C ASN A 10 -12.38 30.53 2.85
N ALA A 11 -13.14 31.11 3.80
CA ALA A 11 -12.61 32.12 4.71
C ALA A 11 -11.45 31.61 5.58
N ARG A 12 -11.49 30.33 6.00
CA ARG A 12 -10.41 29.70 6.76
C ARG A 12 -9.17 29.46 5.91
N ILE A 13 -9.34 29.01 4.67
CA ILE A 13 -8.23 28.79 3.73
C ILE A 13 -7.55 30.12 3.42
N ALA A 14 -8.30 31.16 3.06
CA ALA A 14 -7.76 32.48 2.74
C ALA A 14 -6.99 33.10 3.92
N LYS A 15 -7.47 32.91 5.15
CA LYS A 15 -6.74 33.35 6.35
C LYS A 15 -5.41 32.61 6.50
N ALA A 16 -5.40 31.29 6.32
CA ALA A 16 -4.19 30.48 6.40
C ALA A 16 -3.16 30.86 5.33
N GLU A 17 -3.61 31.17 4.11
CA GLU A 17 -2.76 31.72 3.04
C GLU A 17 -2.15 33.06 3.43
N ALA A 18 -2.96 34.00 3.95
CA ALA A 18 -2.49 35.31 4.38
C ALA A 18 -1.49 35.25 5.54
N GLU A 19 -1.59 34.22 6.38
CA GLU A 19 -0.67 33.94 7.49
C GLU A 19 0.59 33.15 7.03
N GLY A 20 0.70 32.81 5.74
CA GLY A 20 1.83 32.04 5.21
C GLY A 20 1.87 30.58 5.66
N ALA A 21 0.74 30.01 6.07
CA ALA A 21 0.67 28.63 6.59
C ALA A 21 1.05 27.56 5.55
N PHE A 22 1.05 27.92 4.27
CA PHE A 22 1.47 27.05 3.16
C PHE A 22 2.88 27.38 2.64
N ASP A 23 3.55 28.37 3.23
CA ASP A 23 4.94 28.70 2.88
C ASP A 23 5.90 27.70 3.52
N ASN A 24 6.95 27.32 2.78
CA ASN A 24 8.03 26.45 3.27
C ASN A 24 7.57 25.08 3.83
N LEU A 25 6.45 24.53 3.31
CA LEU A 25 5.99 23.21 3.71
C LEU A 25 7.10 22.15 3.53
N PRO A 26 7.16 21.12 4.38
CA PRO A 26 8.09 20.02 4.21
C PRO A 26 7.97 19.39 2.82
N GLY A 27 9.03 19.51 2.02
CA GLY A 27 9.06 18.99 0.64
C GLY A 27 8.75 20.02 -0.45
N ALA A 28 8.36 21.25 -0.10
CA ALA A 28 8.13 22.32 -1.07
C ALA A 28 9.39 22.56 -1.94
N GLY A 29 9.20 22.59 -3.25
CA GLY A 29 10.27 22.78 -4.24
C GLY A 29 11.24 21.61 -4.39
N LYS A 30 11.07 20.51 -3.65
CA LYS A 30 11.90 19.30 -3.79
C LYS A 30 11.31 18.38 -4.86
N PRO A 31 12.13 17.62 -5.59
CA PRO A 31 11.63 16.58 -6.48
C PRO A 31 10.83 15.55 -5.68
N LEU A 32 9.83 14.95 -6.34
CA LEU A 32 9.15 13.80 -5.78
C LEU A 32 10.15 12.65 -5.60
N PRO A 33 10.00 11.81 -4.56
CA PRO A 33 10.82 10.63 -4.40
C PRO A 33 10.58 9.67 -5.57
N ASP A 34 11.62 8.93 -5.95
CA ASP A 34 11.51 7.87 -6.95
C ASP A 34 10.44 6.85 -6.51
N CYS A 35 9.59 6.47 -7.46
CA CYS A 35 8.47 5.58 -7.22
C CYS A 35 8.35 4.58 -8.36
N ASP A 36 8.52 3.30 -8.05
CA ASP A 36 8.43 2.20 -9.02
C ASP A 36 6.99 1.96 -9.50
N ASP A 37 5.99 2.39 -8.72
CA ASP A 37 4.56 2.20 -8.98
C ASP A 37 3.80 3.52 -8.76
N PRO A 38 3.91 4.50 -9.70
CA PRO A 38 3.31 5.83 -9.56
C PRO A 38 1.79 5.78 -9.42
N GLU A 39 1.13 4.83 -10.09
CA GLU A 39 -0.33 4.65 -10.07
C GLU A 39 -0.83 4.33 -8.67
N ASN A 40 -0.05 3.56 -7.89
CA ASN A 40 -0.42 3.19 -6.52
C ASN A 40 0.32 3.99 -5.45
N ALA A 41 1.07 5.03 -5.81
CA ALA A 41 1.92 5.78 -4.89
C ALA A 41 1.16 6.32 -3.67
N VAL A 42 -0.05 6.86 -3.88
CA VAL A 42 -0.90 7.40 -2.81
C VAL A 42 -1.38 6.29 -1.87
N LEU A 43 -1.93 5.21 -2.41
CA LEU A 43 -2.42 4.07 -1.62
C LEU A 43 -1.28 3.42 -0.83
N ASN A 44 -0.14 3.18 -1.48
CA ASN A 44 1.04 2.59 -0.87
C ASN A 44 1.57 3.47 0.27
N ARG A 45 1.57 4.80 0.09
CA ARG A 45 1.94 5.75 1.13
C ARG A 45 0.98 5.72 2.31
N ILE A 46 -0.34 5.76 2.09
CA ILE A 46 -1.34 5.68 3.16
C ILE A 46 -1.15 4.40 3.98
N LEU A 47 -0.98 3.26 3.30
CA LEU A 47 -0.75 1.98 3.97
C LEU A 47 0.53 2.03 4.81
N LYS A 48 1.64 2.50 4.23
CA LYS A 48 2.93 2.60 4.91
C LYS A 48 2.86 3.50 6.15
N ASP A 49 2.23 4.68 6.02
CA ASP A 49 2.08 5.66 7.10
C ASP A 49 1.22 5.10 8.26
N ASN A 50 0.37 4.11 7.99
CA ASN A 50 -0.45 3.40 8.98
C ASN A 50 0.13 2.03 9.41
N GLY A 51 1.36 1.69 9.01
CA GLY A 51 1.99 0.41 9.35
C GLY A 51 1.39 -0.81 8.64
N ALA A 52 0.59 -0.59 7.58
CA ALA A 52 0.00 -1.61 6.75
C ALA A 52 0.82 -1.84 5.47
N VAL A 53 0.58 -2.97 4.79
CA VAL A 53 1.18 -3.30 3.50
C VAL A 53 0.10 -3.69 2.49
N PRO A 54 0.33 -3.48 1.18
CA PRO A 54 -0.58 -3.99 0.16
C PRO A 54 -0.76 -5.51 0.28
N GLN A 55 -1.97 -6.00 0.01
CA GLN A 55 -2.30 -7.42 0.12
C GLN A 55 -1.39 -8.30 -0.75
N ALA A 56 -1.08 -7.87 -1.98
CA ALA A 56 -0.14 -8.57 -2.85
C ALA A 56 1.26 -8.74 -2.22
N VAL A 57 1.73 -7.76 -1.44
CA VAL A 57 3.00 -7.83 -0.71
C VAL A 57 2.91 -8.81 0.45
N ALA A 58 1.82 -8.79 1.20
CA ALA A 58 1.58 -9.75 2.29
C ALA A 58 1.53 -11.20 1.77
N LEU A 59 0.78 -11.46 0.69
CA LEU A 59 0.69 -12.76 0.04
C LEU A 59 2.06 -13.23 -0.49
N SER A 60 2.84 -12.32 -1.10
CA SER A 60 4.18 -12.63 -1.59
C SER A 60 5.13 -13.04 -0.46
N ARG A 61 5.05 -12.36 0.70
CA ARG A 61 5.82 -12.73 1.90
C ARG A 61 5.42 -14.11 2.44
N GLN A 62 4.13 -14.42 2.49
CA GLN A 62 3.65 -15.75 2.90
C GLN A 62 4.14 -16.86 1.97
N LEU A 63 4.10 -16.63 0.65
CA LEU A 63 4.66 -17.57 -0.33
C LEU A 63 6.16 -17.79 -0.14
N SER A 64 6.91 -16.73 0.15
CA SER A 64 8.35 -16.85 0.45
C SER A 64 8.59 -17.71 1.70
N ALA A 65 7.78 -17.54 2.73
CA ALA A 65 7.89 -18.33 3.97
C ALA A 65 7.59 -19.82 3.72
N LEU A 66 6.51 -20.13 3.01
CA LEU A 66 6.17 -21.53 2.67
C LEU A 66 7.23 -22.19 1.79
N ARG A 67 7.88 -21.44 0.89
CA ARG A 67 9.00 -21.94 0.08
C ARG A 67 10.24 -22.26 0.91
N GLU A 68 10.47 -21.55 2.01
CA GLU A 68 11.54 -21.87 2.96
C GLU A 68 11.16 -23.12 3.76
N GLU A 69 9.94 -23.17 4.30
CA GLU A 69 9.45 -24.33 5.05
C GLU A 69 9.46 -25.62 4.21
N LEU A 70 9.07 -25.53 2.94
CA LEU A 70 9.11 -26.65 2.02
C LEU A 70 10.54 -27.15 1.77
N ARG A 71 11.57 -26.30 1.83
CA ARG A 71 12.96 -26.73 1.67
C ARG A 71 13.43 -27.59 2.85
N GLU A 72 13.02 -27.23 4.05
CA GLU A 72 13.40 -27.92 5.29
C GLU A 72 12.52 -29.14 5.61
N THR A 73 11.35 -29.27 4.98
CA THR A 73 10.41 -30.37 5.25
C THR A 73 10.79 -31.65 4.50
N SER A 74 11.07 -32.72 5.24
CA SER A 74 11.36 -34.06 4.71
C SER A 74 10.14 -34.97 4.62
N ASP A 75 9.12 -34.76 5.46
CA ASP A 75 7.90 -35.57 5.48
C ASP A 75 7.08 -35.40 4.18
N ARG A 76 6.70 -36.51 3.55
CA ARG A 76 6.03 -36.51 2.25
C ARG A 76 4.63 -35.90 2.30
N ASP A 77 3.88 -36.17 3.35
CA ASP A 77 2.52 -35.68 3.48
C ASP A 77 2.50 -34.20 3.84
N ALA A 78 3.39 -33.74 4.72
CA ALA A 78 3.59 -32.33 5.04
C ALA A 78 4.02 -31.53 3.80
N ARG A 79 4.98 -32.04 3.01
CA ARG A 79 5.37 -31.41 1.73
C ARG A 79 4.18 -31.26 0.78
N ARG A 80 3.32 -32.28 0.68
CA ARG A 80 2.14 -32.24 -0.19
C ARG A 80 1.17 -31.14 0.24
N ARG A 81 0.95 -30.96 1.55
CA ARG A 81 0.11 -29.88 2.10
C ARG A 81 0.72 -28.50 1.80
N LEU A 82 2.01 -28.32 2.05
CA LEU A 82 2.71 -27.05 1.76
C LEU A 82 2.60 -26.66 0.28
N ILE A 83 2.76 -27.62 -0.63
CA ILE A 83 2.60 -27.37 -2.07
C ILE A 83 1.17 -26.93 -2.39
N GLN A 84 0.16 -27.58 -1.79
CA GLN A 84 -1.25 -27.23 -2.00
C GLN A 84 -1.57 -25.82 -1.47
N ASP A 85 -1.06 -25.46 -0.29
CA ASP A 85 -1.23 -24.14 0.30
C ASP A 85 -0.54 -23.05 -0.54
N MET A 86 0.65 -23.33 -1.04
CA MET A 86 1.35 -22.45 -1.99
C MET A 86 0.53 -22.23 -3.27
N SER A 87 -0.03 -23.28 -3.87
CA SER A 87 -0.85 -23.15 -5.08
C SER A 87 -2.09 -22.27 -4.85
N LEU A 88 -2.73 -22.39 -3.69
CA LEU A 88 -3.87 -21.55 -3.33
C LEU A 88 -3.46 -20.07 -3.16
N LEU A 89 -2.32 -19.82 -2.51
CA LEU A 89 -1.80 -18.46 -2.33
C LEU A 89 -1.34 -17.83 -3.64
N GLU A 90 -0.73 -18.60 -4.55
CA GLU A 90 -0.38 -18.15 -5.90
C GLU A 90 -1.64 -17.74 -6.68
N ALA A 91 -2.70 -18.55 -6.65
CA ALA A 91 -3.97 -18.22 -7.28
C ALA A 91 -4.59 -16.93 -6.71
N ARG A 92 -4.57 -16.74 -5.38
CA ARG A 92 -5.03 -15.49 -4.75
C ARG A 92 -4.20 -14.29 -5.16
N LEU A 93 -2.88 -14.43 -5.25
CA LEU A 93 -1.99 -13.37 -5.66
C LEU A 93 -2.24 -12.95 -7.12
N GLU A 94 -2.52 -13.89 -8.01
CA GLU A 94 -2.90 -13.58 -9.40
C GLU A 94 -4.22 -12.80 -9.49
N ILE A 95 -5.23 -13.17 -8.69
CA ILE A 95 -6.50 -12.45 -8.64
C ILE A 95 -6.27 -11.01 -8.19
N GLU A 96 -5.54 -10.82 -7.09
CA GLU A 96 -5.21 -9.48 -6.57
C GLU A 96 -4.42 -8.63 -7.57
N ARG A 97 -3.55 -9.24 -8.38
CA ARG A 97 -2.78 -8.53 -9.42
C ARG A 97 -3.61 -8.20 -10.66
N LYS A 98 -4.59 -9.03 -11.03
CA LYS A 98 -5.45 -8.84 -12.21
C LYS A 98 -6.64 -7.92 -11.95
N SER A 99 -7.10 -7.84 -10.70
CA SER A 99 -8.17 -6.91 -10.29
C SER A 99 -7.69 -5.47 -10.12
N ARG A 100 -6.41 -5.20 -10.42
CA ARG A 100 -5.75 -3.90 -10.28
C ARG A 100 -5.56 -3.24 -11.63
#